data_AF-A0A8J8BPY1-F1
#
_entry.id   AF-A0A8J8BPY1-F1
#
_cell.length_a   1.000
_cell.length_b   1.000
_cell.length_c   1.000
_cell.angle_alpha   90.00
_cell.angle_beta   90.00
_cell.angle_gamma   90.00
#
_symmetry.space_group_name_H-M   'P 1'
#
loop_
_entity.id
_entity.type
_entity.pdbx_description
1 polymer ?
#
loop_
_entity_poly.entity_id
_entity_poly.type
_entity_poly.pdbx_seq_one_letter_code
_entity_poly.pdbx_strand_id
1 'polypeptide(L)'
;MWSEKYKPRDFHEFIGNQKLIQDIRSYGWKKPLLIYGSTGAGKTTFAQAIAKELELEILRVRNENLDSAITASQTSSIFGGKKLILVDHVDKIGDIKKASLLLEKTRNPTILITSDFSSRRLKTIKKACEKLQFRKPMAATIKNILEGICRKEGIHPDPGILLRIAENSGGDIRSAINDLQTVGMGRQRIDEKDLELLGPRDRTTDIYEVLSKVLTKSDFRQAIQSTWNLNEQPRDILLWIDENLPRIYKSREEIAKAYYYISRADVFLGRIIRRQYWGFLRYVTPLMTGGVNISKNQNVNFTRYQFPLYFAKLGHTKKERAMKKSIAQKLSPELHASGKVIAQQYIPLLQTMLRKNKLADEELAKEYGLNSEEIEFIKG
;
A
#
# COMPACT_ATOMS: atom_id res chain seq x y z
N MET A 1 -25.15 7.22 11.30
CA MET A 1 -24.23 7.93 10.39
C MET A 1 -24.88 8.09 9.02
N TRP A 2 -24.75 9.27 8.42
CA TRP A 2 -25.30 9.61 7.11
C TRP A 2 -24.70 8.78 5.97
N SER A 3 -23.45 8.36 6.10
CA SER A 3 -22.77 7.50 5.13
C SER A 3 -23.42 6.13 4.90
N GLU A 4 -24.16 5.59 5.89
CA GLU A 4 -24.98 4.39 5.69
C GLU A 4 -26.45 4.74 5.35
N LYS A 5 -27.01 5.83 5.90
CA LYS A 5 -28.38 6.29 5.61
C LYS A 5 -28.59 6.61 4.12
N TYR A 6 -27.60 7.27 3.51
CA TYR A 6 -27.62 7.73 2.12
C TYR A 6 -26.79 6.87 1.18
N LYS A 7 -26.47 5.65 1.60
CA LYS A 7 -25.72 4.70 0.79
C LYS A 7 -26.55 4.29 -0.43
N PRO A 8 -26.02 4.43 -1.66
CA PRO A 8 -26.69 3.98 -2.87
C PRO A 8 -27.10 2.51 -2.79
N ARG A 9 -28.34 2.22 -3.17
CA ARG A 9 -28.91 0.86 -3.12
C ARG A 9 -28.91 0.16 -4.47
N ASP A 10 -28.87 0.91 -5.56
CA ASP A 10 -28.86 0.41 -6.94
C ASP A 10 -28.03 1.32 -7.85
N PHE A 11 -27.94 0.96 -9.13
CA PHE A 11 -27.15 1.71 -10.11
C PHE A 11 -27.76 3.08 -10.46
N HIS A 12 -29.06 3.30 -10.26
CA HIS A 12 -29.69 4.58 -10.54
C HIS A 12 -29.30 5.64 -9.50
N GLU A 13 -29.17 5.23 -8.24
CA GLU A 13 -28.67 6.09 -7.16
C GLU A 13 -27.14 6.30 -7.21
N PHE A 14 -26.42 5.54 -8.04
CA PHE A 14 -24.97 5.58 -8.08
C PHE A 14 -24.45 6.74 -8.95
N ILE A 15 -23.78 7.70 -8.31
CA ILE A 15 -23.24 8.87 -9.00
C ILE A 15 -21.77 8.65 -9.36
N GLY A 16 -21.46 8.72 -10.66
CA GLY A 16 -20.10 8.55 -11.20
C GLY A 16 -19.81 7.13 -11.70
N ASN A 17 -18.68 6.97 -12.41
CA ASN A 17 -18.27 5.69 -13.01
C ASN A 17 -19.33 5.02 -13.91
N GLN A 18 -20.15 5.81 -14.62
CA GLN A 18 -21.24 5.36 -15.50
C GLN A 18 -20.81 4.31 -16.54
N LYS A 19 -19.62 4.47 -17.13
CA LYS A 19 -19.07 3.48 -18.06
C LYS A 19 -18.86 2.10 -17.40
N LEU A 20 -18.42 2.06 -16.15
CA LEU A 20 -18.25 0.80 -15.40
C LEU A 20 -19.59 0.10 -15.14
N ILE A 21 -20.66 0.87 -14.90
CA ILE A 21 -22.01 0.33 -14.75
C ILE A 21 -22.44 -0.38 -16.05
N GLN A 22 -22.20 0.25 -17.20
CA GLN A 22 -22.50 -0.33 -18.51
C GLN A 22 -21.68 -1.59 -18.78
N ASP A 23 -20.37 -1.53 -18.53
CA ASP A 23 -19.45 -2.66 -18.73
C ASP A 23 -19.90 -3.88 -17.91
N ILE A 24 -20.30 -3.68 -16.65
CA ILE A 24 -20.75 -4.75 -15.76
C ILE A 24 -22.03 -5.43 -16.25
N ARG A 25 -23.00 -4.68 -16.78
CA ARG A 25 -24.24 -5.26 -17.33
C ARG A 25 -23.97 -6.25 -18.46
N SER A 26 -22.88 -6.05 -19.21
CA SER A 26 -22.48 -6.90 -20.33
C SER A 26 -21.41 -7.97 -19.99
N TYR A 27 -20.92 -8.00 -18.75
CA TYR A 27 -19.67 -8.71 -18.40
C TYR A 27 -19.74 -10.24 -18.53
N GLY A 28 -20.92 -10.85 -18.44
CA GLY A 28 -21.11 -12.29 -18.66
C GLY A 28 -20.47 -13.24 -17.62
N TRP A 29 -19.80 -12.71 -16.59
CA TRP A 29 -19.36 -13.42 -15.37
C TRP A 29 -18.51 -14.68 -15.59
N LYS A 30 -17.70 -14.71 -16.67
CA LYS A 30 -16.80 -15.84 -16.98
C LYS A 30 -15.54 -15.88 -16.09
N LYS A 31 -15.11 -14.75 -15.54
CA LYS A 31 -13.96 -14.63 -14.63
C LYS A 31 -14.34 -13.81 -13.39
N PRO A 32 -13.70 -14.07 -12.24
CA PRO A 32 -13.82 -13.19 -11.08
C PRO A 32 -13.40 -11.74 -11.40
N LEU A 33 -14.03 -10.77 -10.75
CA LEU A 33 -13.72 -9.35 -10.89
C LEU A 33 -12.82 -8.88 -9.75
N LEU A 34 -11.77 -8.13 -10.06
CA LEU A 34 -10.96 -7.40 -9.09
C LEU A 34 -11.23 -5.90 -9.26
N ILE A 35 -11.99 -5.32 -8.34
CA ILE A 35 -12.29 -3.90 -8.29
C ILE A 35 -11.24 -3.20 -7.44
N TYR A 36 -10.53 -2.25 -8.02
CA TYR A 36 -9.44 -1.54 -7.34
C TYR A 36 -9.53 -0.03 -7.48
N GLY A 37 -9.06 0.70 -6.49
CA GLY A 37 -9.11 2.16 -6.47
C GLY A 37 -8.93 2.71 -5.05
N SER A 38 -8.96 4.03 -4.88
CA SER A 38 -8.76 4.63 -3.56
C SER A 38 -9.85 4.26 -2.55
N THR A 39 -9.50 4.30 -1.27
CA THR A 39 -10.46 4.12 -0.17
C THR A 39 -11.60 5.13 -0.26
N GLY A 40 -12.80 4.72 0.18
CA GLY A 40 -13.94 5.62 0.30
C GLY A 40 -14.61 6.09 -1.01
N ALA A 41 -14.12 5.65 -2.17
CA ALA A 41 -14.71 5.98 -3.47
C ALA A 41 -16.05 5.26 -3.76
N GLY A 42 -16.42 4.23 -2.99
CA GLY A 42 -17.69 3.50 -3.16
C GLY A 42 -17.59 2.07 -3.70
N LYS A 43 -16.39 1.48 -3.80
CA LYS A 43 -16.17 0.11 -4.33
C LYS A 43 -17.06 -0.97 -3.68
N THR A 44 -17.14 -1.00 -2.35
CA THR A 44 -17.96 -1.98 -1.62
C THR A 44 -19.45 -1.79 -1.89
N THR A 45 -19.90 -0.53 -1.96
CA THR A 45 -21.29 -0.19 -2.30
C THR A 45 -21.60 -0.58 -3.74
N PHE A 46 -20.67 -0.35 -4.66
CA PHE A 46 -20.81 -0.76 -6.05
C PHE A 46 -20.96 -2.28 -6.19
N ALA A 47 -20.14 -3.07 -5.48
CA ALA A 47 -20.30 -4.53 -5.45
C ALA A 47 -21.66 -5.00 -4.89
N GLN A 48 -22.22 -4.25 -3.92
CA GLN A 48 -23.56 -4.54 -3.38
C GLN A 48 -24.67 -4.20 -4.38
N ALA A 49 -24.55 -3.08 -5.10
CA ALA A 49 -25.47 -2.72 -6.17
C ALA A 49 -25.45 -3.77 -7.30
N ILE A 50 -24.27 -4.29 -7.65
CA ILE A 50 -24.12 -5.40 -8.61
C ILE A 50 -24.89 -6.63 -8.14
N ALA A 51 -24.75 -7.02 -6.88
CA ALA A 51 -25.44 -8.19 -6.34
C ALA A 51 -26.96 -8.03 -6.43
N LYS A 52 -27.47 -6.83 -6.12
CA LYS A 52 -28.89 -6.53 -6.17
C LYS A 52 -29.42 -6.53 -7.61
N GLU A 53 -28.71 -5.94 -8.57
CA GLU A 53 -29.09 -5.93 -9.99
C GLU A 53 -29.20 -7.36 -10.56
N LEU A 54 -28.32 -8.26 -10.11
CA LEU A 54 -28.30 -9.66 -10.54
C LEU A 54 -29.17 -10.56 -9.67
N GLU A 55 -29.87 -10.00 -8.67
CA GLU A 55 -30.69 -10.73 -7.71
C GLU A 55 -29.93 -11.87 -6.98
N LEU A 56 -28.64 -11.63 -6.68
CA LEU A 56 -27.75 -12.59 -6.04
C LEU A 56 -27.59 -12.31 -4.54
N GLU A 57 -27.66 -13.36 -3.73
CA GLU A 57 -27.30 -13.30 -2.32
C GLU A 57 -25.79 -13.10 -2.15
N ILE A 58 -25.36 -12.21 -1.25
CA ILE A 58 -23.93 -11.92 -1.03
C ILE A 58 -23.37 -12.84 0.07
N LEU A 59 -22.41 -13.69 -0.28
CA LEU A 59 -21.54 -14.36 0.69
C LEU A 59 -20.26 -13.54 0.90
N ARG A 60 -20.15 -12.88 2.06
CA ARG A 60 -18.95 -12.10 2.42
C ARG A 60 -17.86 -13.00 2.97
N VAL A 61 -16.66 -12.88 2.39
CA VAL A 61 -15.47 -13.63 2.77
C VAL A 61 -14.51 -12.74 3.54
N ARG A 62 -13.98 -13.27 4.64
CA ARG A 62 -12.99 -12.68 5.55
C ARG A 62 -11.96 -13.76 5.94
N ASN A 63 -10.99 -13.41 6.76
CA ASN A 63 -9.97 -14.36 7.20
C ASN A 63 -10.57 -15.52 8.00
N GLU A 64 -11.61 -15.26 8.80
CA GLU A 64 -12.18 -16.23 9.75
C GLU A 64 -13.02 -17.31 9.06
N ASN A 65 -13.59 -17.00 7.89
CA ASN A 65 -14.48 -17.88 7.15
C ASN A 65 -13.93 -18.28 5.77
N LEU A 66 -12.64 -18.09 5.52
CA LEU A 66 -12.04 -18.35 4.21
C LEU A 66 -12.18 -19.83 3.79
N ASP A 67 -11.95 -20.76 4.70
CA ASP A 67 -12.03 -22.20 4.43
C ASP A 67 -13.48 -22.65 4.16
N SER A 68 -14.44 -22.17 4.95
CA SER A 68 -15.86 -22.47 4.72
C SER A 68 -16.37 -21.79 3.44
N ALA A 69 -15.89 -20.59 3.12
CA ALA A 69 -16.21 -19.89 1.88
C ALA A 69 -15.73 -20.63 0.63
N ILE A 70 -14.58 -21.32 0.66
CA ILE A 70 -14.09 -22.15 -0.47
C ILE A 70 -15.03 -23.32 -0.77
N THR A 71 -15.60 -23.91 0.27
CA THR A 71 -16.56 -25.01 0.11
C THR A 71 -17.90 -24.45 -0.35
N ALA A 72 -18.38 -23.38 0.29
CA ALA A 72 -19.63 -22.73 -0.07
C ALA A 72 -19.59 -22.13 -1.48
N SER A 73 -18.45 -21.65 -2.00
CA SER A 73 -18.36 -21.06 -3.33
C SER A 73 -18.63 -22.05 -4.47
N GLN A 74 -18.60 -23.35 -4.19
CA GLN A 74 -18.89 -24.42 -5.15
C GLN A 74 -20.38 -24.79 -5.18
N THR A 75 -21.15 -24.40 -4.16
CA THR A 75 -22.57 -24.73 -4.01
C THR A 75 -23.47 -23.56 -4.39
N SER A 76 -24.73 -23.84 -4.72
CA SER A 76 -25.77 -22.83 -4.92
C SER A 76 -26.14 -22.14 -3.59
N SER A 77 -26.97 -21.09 -3.65
CA SER A 77 -27.61 -20.47 -2.49
C SER A 77 -28.66 -21.42 -1.89
N ILE A 78 -29.01 -21.18 -0.62
CA ILE A 78 -30.02 -21.90 0.16
C ILE A 78 -31.39 -21.88 -0.54
N PHE A 79 -31.68 -20.82 -1.32
CA PHE A 79 -32.94 -20.66 -2.07
C PHE A 79 -32.86 -21.13 -3.53
N GLY A 80 -31.84 -21.90 -3.91
CA GLY A 80 -31.73 -22.49 -5.26
C GLY A 80 -31.13 -21.58 -6.34
N GLY A 81 -30.73 -20.35 -6.00
CA GLY A 81 -30.08 -19.39 -6.92
C GLY A 81 -28.54 -19.42 -6.88
N LYS A 82 -27.88 -18.65 -7.76
CA LYS A 82 -26.44 -18.34 -7.62
C LYS A 82 -26.23 -17.32 -6.51
N LYS A 83 -25.05 -17.31 -5.90
CA LYS A 83 -24.65 -16.30 -4.90
C LYS A 83 -23.46 -15.50 -5.41
N LEU A 84 -23.30 -14.28 -4.92
CA LEU A 84 -22.12 -13.44 -5.19
C LEU A 84 -21.11 -13.62 -4.06
N ILE A 85 -19.94 -14.16 -4.38
CA ILE A 85 -18.82 -14.26 -3.45
C ILE A 85 -18.12 -12.89 -3.40
N LEU A 86 -18.12 -12.24 -2.24
CA LEU A 86 -17.52 -10.92 -2.06
C LEU A 86 -16.35 -10.97 -1.07
N VAL A 87 -15.14 -10.71 -1.56
CA VAL A 87 -13.93 -10.56 -0.75
C VAL A 87 -13.58 -9.08 -0.64
N ASP A 88 -13.98 -8.42 0.45
CA ASP A 88 -13.65 -7.01 0.66
C ASP A 88 -12.26 -6.86 1.28
N HIS A 89 -11.49 -5.85 0.84
CA HIS A 89 -10.10 -5.62 1.23
C HIS A 89 -9.21 -6.87 1.12
N VAL A 90 -9.16 -7.48 -0.07
CA VAL A 90 -8.38 -8.72 -0.30
C VAL A 90 -6.88 -8.55 0.02
N ASP A 91 -6.35 -7.33 -0.02
CA ASP A 91 -4.99 -7.00 0.46
C ASP A 91 -4.76 -7.31 1.95
N LYS A 92 -5.83 -7.34 2.75
CA LYS A 92 -5.80 -7.67 4.19
C LYS A 92 -6.03 -9.15 4.48
N ILE A 93 -6.28 -9.98 3.46
CA ILE A 93 -6.36 -11.42 3.66
C ILE A 93 -4.97 -11.98 3.95
N GLY A 94 -4.86 -12.70 5.07
CA GLY A 94 -3.61 -13.30 5.53
C GLY A 94 -3.10 -14.35 4.55
N ASP A 95 -3.97 -15.30 4.19
CA ASP A 95 -3.65 -16.41 3.30
C ASP A 95 -4.11 -16.14 1.85
N ILE A 96 -3.24 -15.46 1.10
CA ILE A 96 -3.48 -15.17 -0.32
C ILE A 96 -3.50 -16.44 -1.19
N LYS A 97 -2.86 -17.53 -0.76
CA LYS A 97 -2.90 -18.80 -1.52
C LYS A 97 -4.30 -19.41 -1.43
N LYS A 98 -4.91 -19.45 -0.25
CA LYS A 98 -6.31 -19.86 -0.07
C LYS A 98 -7.27 -18.94 -0.82
N ALA A 99 -7.05 -17.62 -0.79
CA ALA A 99 -7.84 -16.70 -1.60
C ALA A 99 -7.71 -16.97 -3.11
N SER A 100 -6.54 -17.41 -3.58
CA SER A 100 -6.36 -17.82 -4.99
C SER A 100 -7.08 -19.15 -5.28
N LEU A 101 -7.02 -20.11 -4.35
CA LEU A 101 -7.75 -21.38 -4.45
C LEU A 101 -9.27 -21.18 -4.50
N LEU A 102 -9.79 -20.20 -3.75
CA LEU A 102 -11.20 -19.78 -3.84
C LEU A 102 -11.58 -19.39 -5.28
N LEU A 103 -10.71 -18.65 -5.98
CA LEU A 103 -10.94 -18.21 -7.36
C LEU A 103 -10.89 -19.34 -8.37
N GLU A 104 -10.06 -20.35 -8.12
CA GLU A 104 -9.96 -21.53 -8.98
C GLU A 104 -11.18 -22.45 -8.81
N LYS A 105 -11.72 -22.57 -7.59
CA LYS A 105 -12.81 -23.50 -7.27
C LYS A 105 -14.21 -22.90 -7.40
N THR A 106 -14.34 -21.57 -7.32
CA THR A 106 -15.66 -20.93 -7.31
C THR A 106 -16.45 -21.20 -8.60
N ARG A 107 -17.72 -21.59 -8.45
CA ARG A 107 -18.68 -21.72 -9.56
C ARG A 107 -19.66 -20.54 -9.61
N ASN A 108 -19.46 -19.59 -8.71
CA ASN A 108 -20.35 -18.48 -8.45
C ASN A 108 -19.68 -17.16 -8.87
N PRO A 109 -20.46 -16.17 -9.33
CA PRO A 109 -19.98 -14.79 -9.51
C PRO A 109 -19.14 -14.35 -8.32
N THR A 110 -17.93 -13.84 -8.57
CA THR A 110 -16.97 -13.50 -7.51
C THR A 110 -16.39 -12.11 -7.75
N ILE A 111 -16.44 -11.26 -6.72
CA ILE A 111 -15.84 -9.93 -6.70
C ILE A 111 -14.83 -9.85 -5.55
N LEU A 112 -13.64 -9.34 -5.87
CA LEU A 112 -12.61 -8.97 -4.90
C LEU A 112 -12.40 -7.46 -4.95
N ILE A 113 -12.20 -6.84 -3.79
CA ILE A 113 -11.99 -5.40 -3.67
C ILE A 113 -10.64 -5.14 -3.02
N THR A 114 -9.87 -4.19 -3.55
CA THR A 114 -8.63 -3.72 -2.92
C THR A 114 -8.43 -2.22 -3.05
N SER A 115 -7.81 -1.61 -2.03
CA SER A 115 -7.25 -0.25 -2.12
C SER A 115 -5.79 -0.22 -2.57
N ASP A 116 -5.04 -1.30 -2.35
CA ASP A 116 -3.61 -1.40 -2.70
C ASP A 116 -3.41 -2.28 -3.94
N PHE A 117 -3.75 -1.71 -5.10
CA PHE A 117 -3.47 -2.38 -6.38
C PHE A 117 -1.97 -2.51 -6.68
N SER A 118 -1.07 -1.83 -5.96
CA SER A 118 0.37 -1.96 -6.17
C SER A 118 0.96 -3.21 -5.49
N SER A 119 0.24 -3.75 -4.51
CA SER A 119 0.69 -4.88 -3.69
C SER A 119 1.20 -6.05 -4.53
N ARG A 120 2.45 -6.46 -4.26
CA ARG A 120 3.05 -7.67 -4.86
C ARG A 120 2.35 -8.94 -4.38
N ARG A 121 1.74 -8.92 -3.18
CA ARG A 121 0.99 -10.06 -2.63
C ARG A 121 -0.15 -10.49 -3.55
N LEU A 122 -0.81 -9.52 -4.19
CA LEU A 122 -1.97 -9.77 -5.06
C LEU A 122 -1.59 -10.22 -6.49
N LYS A 123 -0.33 -10.56 -6.78
CA LYS A 123 0.11 -10.89 -8.15
C LYS A 123 -0.65 -12.07 -8.75
N THR A 124 -0.94 -13.12 -7.98
CA THR A 124 -1.70 -14.29 -8.45
C THR A 124 -3.17 -13.95 -8.68
N ILE A 125 -3.81 -13.27 -7.72
CA ILE A 125 -5.20 -12.79 -7.82
C ILE A 125 -5.38 -11.90 -9.05
N LYS A 126 -4.48 -10.93 -9.28
CA LYS A 126 -4.51 -10.05 -10.45
C LYS A 126 -4.42 -10.80 -11.79
N LYS A 127 -3.83 -12.00 -11.83
CA LYS A 127 -3.76 -12.80 -13.05
C LYS A 127 -5.06 -13.59 -13.28
N ALA A 128 -5.71 -14.02 -12.20
CA ALA A 128 -6.94 -14.81 -12.27
C ALA A 128 -8.19 -13.95 -12.53
N CYS A 129 -8.17 -12.66 -12.16
CA CYS A 129 -9.33 -11.78 -12.27
C CYS A 129 -9.27 -10.83 -13.47
N GLU A 130 -10.46 -10.46 -13.96
CA GLU A 130 -10.61 -9.25 -14.77
C GLU A 130 -10.49 -8.01 -13.87
N LYS A 131 -9.80 -6.98 -14.34
CA LYS A 131 -9.42 -5.83 -13.50
C LYS A 131 -10.29 -4.63 -13.82
N LEU A 132 -10.96 -4.11 -12.81
CA LEU A 132 -11.84 -2.97 -12.96
C LEU A 132 -11.35 -1.82 -12.08
N GLN A 133 -10.90 -0.74 -12.74
CA GLN A 133 -10.43 0.46 -12.05
C GLN A 133 -11.62 1.32 -11.64
N PHE A 134 -11.82 1.45 -10.33
CA PHE A 134 -12.77 2.38 -9.75
C PHE A 134 -12.12 3.75 -9.58
N ARG A 135 -12.53 4.72 -10.40
CA ARG A 135 -11.92 6.06 -10.39
C ARG A 135 -12.43 6.90 -9.24
N LYS A 136 -11.57 7.78 -8.74
CA LYS A 136 -11.96 8.82 -7.79
C LYS A 136 -13.01 9.74 -8.43
N PRO A 137 -14.13 10.02 -7.75
CA PRO A 137 -15.05 11.06 -8.18
C PRO A 137 -14.38 12.44 -8.10
N MET A 138 -14.76 13.32 -9.02
CA MET A 138 -14.32 14.71 -8.99
C MET A 138 -15.04 15.46 -7.86
N ALA A 139 -14.45 16.57 -7.39
CA ALA A 139 -15.06 17.39 -6.33
C ALA A 139 -16.48 17.85 -6.69
N ALA A 140 -16.72 18.23 -7.96
CA ALA A 140 -18.07 18.57 -8.45
C ALA A 140 -19.07 17.41 -8.30
N THR A 141 -18.64 16.16 -8.54
CA THR A 141 -19.48 14.97 -8.37
C THR A 141 -19.84 14.76 -6.90
N ILE A 142 -18.86 14.92 -6.00
CA ILE A 142 -19.07 14.80 -4.55
C ILE A 142 -20.00 15.92 -4.06
N LYS A 143 -19.79 17.16 -4.52
CA LYS A 143 -20.66 18.30 -4.22
C LYS A 143 -22.13 17.98 -4.52
N ASN A 144 -22.42 17.41 -5.69
CA ASN A 144 -23.79 17.03 -6.06
C ASN A 144 -24.39 15.97 -5.11
N ILE A 145 -23.58 15.02 -4.63
CA ILE A 145 -24.01 14.05 -3.60
C ILE A 145 -24.34 14.78 -2.30
N LEU A 146 -23.47 15.69 -1.85
CA LEU A 146 -23.66 16.46 -0.62
C LEU A 146 -24.89 17.37 -0.71
N GLU A 147 -25.14 18.02 -1.85
CA GLU A 147 -26.35 18.82 -2.11
C GLU A 147 -27.62 17.98 -1.95
N GLY A 148 -27.62 16.76 -2.48
CA GLY A 148 -28.74 15.83 -2.34
C GLY A 148 -29.00 15.44 -0.87
N ILE A 149 -27.94 15.31 -0.07
CA ILE A 149 -28.04 15.04 1.38
C ILE A 149 -28.58 16.27 2.11
N CYS A 150 -28.04 17.47 1.84
CA CYS A 150 -28.51 18.72 2.43
C CYS A 150 -30.01 18.94 2.20
N ARG A 151 -30.50 18.70 0.97
CA ARG A 151 -31.94 18.80 0.66
C ARG A 151 -32.79 17.84 1.48
N LYS A 152 -32.31 16.60 1.69
CA LYS A 152 -33.02 15.58 2.48
C LYS A 152 -32.96 15.82 3.99
N GLU A 153 -31.94 16.51 4.47
CA GLU A 153 -31.77 16.87 5.89
C GLU A 153 -32.26 18.30 6.21
N GLY A 154 -32.76 19.05 5.23
CA GLY A 154 -33.27 20.42 5.43
C GLY A 154 -32.18 21.47 5.71
N ILE A 155 -30.96 21.22 5.25
CA ILE A 155 -29.78 22.04 5.51
C ILE A 155 -29.52 23.00 4.35
N HIS A 156 -29.29 24.27 4.66
CA HIS A 156 -28.99 25.32 3.70
C HIS A 156 -27.52 25.77 3.84
N PRO A 157 -26.59 25.22 3.05
CA PRO A 157 -25.19 25.61 3.10
C PRO A 157 -24.94 26.92 2.33
N ASP A 158 -24.04 27.75 2.84
CA ASP A 158 -23.57 28.93 2.10
C ASP A 158 -22.85 28.54 0.79
N PRO A 159 -22.81 29.45 -0.20
CA PRO A 159 -22.13 29.21 -1.47
C PRO A 159 -20.68 28.75 -1.28
N GLY A 160 -20.30 27.67 -1.97
CA GLY A 160 -18.92 27.17 -1.98
C GLY A 160 -18.56 26.21 -0.83
N ILE A 161 -19.32 26.15 0.26
CA ILE A 161 -19.03 25.25 1.40
C ILE A 161 -18.97 23.79 0.97
N LEU A 162 -19.99 23.32 0.25
CA LEU A 162 -20.05 21.93 -0.19
C LEU A 162 -18.93 21.57 -1.16
N LEU A 163 -18.50 22.54 -1.98
CA LEU A 163 -17.36 22.36 -2.88
C LEU A 163 -16.07 22.21 -2.08
N ARG A 164 -15.88 23.03 -1.04
CA ARG A 164 -14.70 22.96 -0.16
C ARG A 164 -14.65 21.67 0.64
N ILE A 165 -15.77 21.19 1.17
CA ILE A 165 -15.87 19.86 1.82
C ILE A 165 -15.50 18.77 0.80
N ALA A 166 -16.06 18.84 -0.41
CA ALA A 166 -15.76 17.90 -1.47
C ALA A 166 -14.28 17.91 -1.89
N GLU A 167 -13.68 19.08 -2.04
CA GLU A 167 -12.25 19.22 -2.32
C GLU A 167 -11.43 18.63 -1.18
N ASN A 168 -11.70 19.01 0.07
CA ASN A 168 -11.03 18.53 1.27
C ASN A 168 -11.03 17.01 1.37
N SER A 169 -12.11 16.35 0.94
CA SER A 169 -12.24 14.89 0.93
C SER A 169 -11.28 14.15 -0.02
N GLY A 170 -10.68 14.84 -1.01
CA GLY A 170 -9.67 14.23 -1.90
C GLY A 170 -10.17 13.03 -2.72
N GLY A 171 -11.48 13.00 -3.02
CA GLY A 171 -12.12 11.90 -3.75
C GLY A 171 -12.75 10.82 -2.86
N ASP A 172 -12.75 10.97 -1.54
CA ASP A 172 -13.38 10.04 -0.61
C ASP A 172 -14.80 10.51 -0.24
N ILE A 173 -15.82 9.86 -0.79
CA ILE A 173 -17.23 10.21 -0.59
C ILE A 173 -17.64 9.97 0.85
N ARG A 174 -17.22 8.86 1.47
CA ARG A 174 -17.62 8.53 2.85
C ARG A 174 -17.11 9.59 3.81
N SER A 175 -15.86 9.98 3.61
CA SER A 175 -15.20 11.04 4.33
C SER A 175 -15.91 12.39 4.14
N ALA A 176 -16.27 12.76 2.91
CA ALA A 176 -17.04 13.98 2.64
C ALA A 176 -18.42 14.01 3.32
N ILE A 177 -19.14 12.88 3.31
CA ILE A 177 -20.45 12.75 3.96
C ILE A 177 -20.32 12.86 5.48
N ASN A 178 -19.29 12.24 6.05
CA ASN A 178 -19.03 12.32 7.48
C ASN A 178 -18.66 13.76 7.90
N ASP A 179 -17.84 14.46 7.10
CA ASP A 179 -17.51 15.87 7.35
C ASP A 179 -18.77 16.74 7.31
N LEU A 180 -19.62 16.57 6.29
CA LEU A 180 -20.91 17.27 6.21
C LEU A 180 -21.80 16.96 7.41
N GLN A 181 -21.83 15.69 7.86
CA GLN A 181 -22.58 15.31 9.07
C GLN A 181 -22.04 16.02 10.31
N THR A 182 -20.72 16.13 10.46
CA THR A 182 -20.10 16.81 11.60
C THR A 182 -20.50 18.28 11.69
N VAL A 183 -20.52 19.00 10.57
CA VAL A 183 -20.86 20.43 10.56
C VAL A 183 -22.36 20.71 10.44
N GLY A 184 -23.14 19.77 9.90
CA GLY A 184 -24.54 19.99 9.56
C GLY A 184 -25.57 19.30 10.46
N MET A 185 -25.17 18.28 11.24
CA MET A 185 -26.12 17.51 12.04
C MET A 185 -26.80 18.38 13.11
N GLY A 186 -28.13 18.45 13.06
CA GLY A 186 -28.94 19.25 13.99
C GLY A 186 -28.99 20.76 13.66
N ARG A 187 -28.48 21.19 12.50
CA ARG A 187 -28.47 22.60 12.08
C ARG A 187 -29.31 22.81 10.82
N GLN A 188 -29.83 24.02 10.64
CA GLN A 188 -30.56 24.41 9.43
C GLN A 188 -29.70 25.16 8.41
N ARG A 189 -28.58 25.74 8.85
CA ARG A 189 -27.59 26.45 8.03
C ARG A 189 -26.18 26.04 8.41
N ILE A 190 -25.28 26.10 7.43
CA ILE A 190 -23.83 25.87 7.60
C ILE A 190 -23.12 27.07 6.97
N ASP A 191 -22.20 27.68 7.71
CA ASP A 191 -21.39 28.82 7.26
C ASP A 191 -19.88 28.48 7.17
N GLU A 192 -19.06 29.45 6.78
CA GLU A 192 -17.61 29.23 6.61
C GLU A 192 -16.89 29.00 7.95
N LYS A 193 -17.40 29.52 9.07
CA LYS A 193 -16.81 29.33 10.41
C LYS A 193 -16.99 27.90 10.88
N ASP A 194 -18.07 27.26 10.48
CA ASP A 194 -18.32 25.85 10.80
C ASP A 194 -17.28 24.90 10.18
N LEU A 195 -16.63 25.30 9.08
CA LEU A 195 -15.53 24.53 8.49
C LEU A 195 -14.27 24.54 9.36
N GLU A 196 -14.11 25.50 10.27
CA GLU A 196 -12.98 25.52 11.21
C GLU A 196 -12.99 24.29 12.14
N LEU A 197 -14.19 23.76 12.43
CA LEU A 197 -14.39 22.55 13.24
C LEU A 197 -13.84 21.28 12.56
N LEU A 198 -13.72 21.27 11.24
CA LEU A 198 -13.27 20.10 10.48
C LEU A 198 -11.75 19.91 10.53
N GLY A 199 -10.99 20.94 10.94
CA GLY A 199 -9.54 20.95 10.92
C GLY A 199 -8.95 20.73 9.50
N PRO A 200 -7.65 21.02 9.29
CA PRO A 200 -6.98 20.53 8.11
C PRO A 200 -6.93 19.00 8.18
N ARG A 201 -7.57 18.31 7.22
CA ARG A 201 -7.48 16.86 7.13
C ARG A 201 -6.04 16.48 6.81
N ASP A 202 -5.43 15.63 7.64
CA ASP A 202 -4.20 14.93 7.32
C ASP A 202 -4.45 14.02 6.12
N ARG A 203 -4.35 14.59 4.92
CA ARG A 203 -4.14 13.79 3.73
C ARG A 203 -2.80 13.14 3.92
N THR A 204 -2.76 11.81 3.84
CA THR A 204 -1.51 11.11 3.56
C THR A 204 -0.96 11.72 2.27
N THR A 205 0.03 12.60 2.40
CA THR A 205 0.70 13.19 1.25
C THR A 205 1.23 12.04 0.41
N ASP A 206 1.06 12.10 -0.92
CA ASP A 206 1.67 11.09 -1.77
C ASP A 206 3.19 11.22 -1.65
N ILE A 207 3.91 10.11 -1.51
CA ILE A 207 5.38 10.10 -1.48
C ILE A 207 5.97 10.86 -2.69
N TYR A 208 5.29 10.84 -3.85
CA TYR A 208 5.72 11.58 -5.03
C TYR A 208 5.66 13.11 -4.85
N GLU A 209 4.71 13.63 -4.06
CA GLU A 209 4.63 15.07 -3.76
C GLU A 209 5.77 15.48 -2.81
N VAL A 210 6.10 14.62 -1.84
CA VAL A 210 7.27 14.82 -0.97
C VAL A 210 8.55 14.82 -1.79
N LEU A 211 8.74 13.86 -2.69
CA LEU A 211 9.89 13.81 -3.59
C LEU A 211 9.99 15.05 -4.49
N SER A 212 8.87 15.58 -4.96
CA SER A 212 8.83 16.82 -5.73
C SER A 212 9.29 18.03 -4.91
N LYS A 213 8.80 18.16 -3.68
CA LYS A 213 9.21 19.25 -2.77
C LYS A 213 10.68 19.13 -2.36
N VAL A 214 11.16 17.92 -2.09
CA VAL A 214 12.54 17.67 -1.64
C VAL A 214 13.56 17.74 -2.77
N LEU A 215 13.31 17.10 -3.91
CA LEU A 215 14.30 16.97 -4.99
C LEU A 215 14.16 18.09 -6.03
N THR A 216 12.94 18.57 -6.31
CA THR A 216 12.71 19.48 -7.44
C THR A 216 12.59 20.95 -7.05
N LYS A 217 11.84 21.30 -6.00
CA LYS A 217 11.64 22.71 -5.57
C LYS A 217 12.80 23.26 -4.72
N SER A 218 13.10 24.55 -4.77
CA SER A 218 14.21 25.16 -4.00
C SER A 218 13.71 25.88 -2.75
N ASP A 219 12.99 25.16 -1.88
CA ASP A 219 12.49 25.68 -0.61
C ASP A 219 12.77 24.69 0.52
N PHE A 220 13.73 25.07 1.37
CA PHE A 220 14.17 24.27 2.51
C PHE A 220 13.06 24.01 3.53
N ARG A 221 12.23 25.02 3.84
CA ARG A 221 11.17 24.89 4.85
C ARG A 221 10.06 23.98 4.33
N GLN A 222 9.64 24.18 3.08
CA GLN A 222 8.65 23.31 2.45
C GLN A 222 9.14 21.87 2.33
N ALA A 223 10.43 21.63 2.06
CA ALA A 223 11.00 20.29 2.00
C ALA A 223 10.86 19.57 3.36
N ILE A 224 11.16 20.23 4.47
CA ILE A 224 11.01 19.66 5.81
C ILE A 224 9.54 19.37 6.12
N GLN A 225 8.68 20.38 5.94
CA GLN A 225 7.26 20.30 6.26
C GLN A 225 6.51 19.26 5.40
N SER A 226 7.01 18.96 4.20
CA SER A 226 6.38 17.99 3.29
C SER A 226 6.22 16.59 3.89
N THR A 227 7.07 16.22 4.84
CA THR A 227 7.05 14.90 5.49
C THR A 227 6.09 14.79 6.68
N TRP A 228 5.57 15.91 7.22
CA TRP A 228 4.77 15.89 8.46
C TRP A 228 3.48 15.07 8.33
N ASN A 229 2.86 15.11 7.15
CA ASN A 229 1.58 14.46 6.88
C ASN A 229 1.76 13.20 6.00
N LEU A 230 2.99 12.70 5.87
CA LEU A 230 3.29 11.51 5.09
C LEU A 230 3.19 10.27 6.00
N ASN A 231 2.30 9.35 5.65
CA ASN A 231 2.13 8.07 6.37
C ASN A 231 3.14 7.01 5.88
N GLU A 232 4.42 7.37 5.89
CA GLU A 232 5.54 6.48 5.55
C GLU A 232 6.59 6.54 6.65
N GLN A 233 7.28 5.43 6.88
CA GLN A 233 8.35 5.43 7.90
C GLN A 233 9.52 6.30 7.43
N PRO A 234 10.20 7.04 8.34
CA PRO A 234 11.36 7.88 7.98
C PRO A 234 12.45 7.16 7.18
N ARG A 235 12.66 5.87 7.46
CA ARG A 235 13.60 5.04 6.71
C ARG A 235 13.14 4.79 5.27
N ASP A 236 11.85 4.59 5.06
CA ASP A 236 11.30 4.35 3.73
C ASP A 236 11.36 5.63 2.89
N ILE A 237 11.06 6.78 3.50
CA ILE A 237 11.25 8.11 2.88
C ILE A 237 12.69 8.31 2.42
N LEU A 238 13.67 7.99 3.28
CA LEU A 238 15.09 8.10 2.95
C LEU A 238 15.46 7.23 1.74
N LEU A 239 14.94 6.00 1.66
CA LEU A 239 15.17 5.09 0.52
C LEU A 239 14.52 5.58 -0.78
N TRP A 240 13.35 6.22 -0.68
CA TRP A 240 12.72 6.91 -1.81
C TRP A 240 13.56 8.07 -2.34
N ILE A 241 14.17 8.84 -1.45
CA ILE A 241 15.06 9.94 -1.82
C ILE A 241 16.34 9.37 -2.45
N ASP A 242 16.98 8.37 -1.82
CA ASP A 242 18.18 7.68 -2.32
C ASP A 242 18.03 7.17 -3.76
N GLU A 243 16.96 6.42 -4.05
CA GLU A 243 16.72 5.84 -5.38
C GLU A 243 16.57 6.89 -6.48
N ASN A 244 16.00 8.04 -6.13
CA ASN A 244 15.61 9.08 -7.08
C ASN A 244 16.62 10.22 -7.19
N LEU A 245 17.46 10.41 -6.19
CA LEU A 245 18.49 11.46 -6.15
C LEU A 245 19.40 11.45 -7.40
N PRO A 246 20.08 10.34 -7.76
CA PRO A 246 21.02 10.34 -8.90
C PRO A 246 20.31 10.44 -10.25
N ARG A 247 18.99 10.30 -10.29
CA ARG A 247 18.20 10.45 -11.52
C ARG A 247 17.91 11.92 -11.80
N ILE A 248 17.74 12.70 -10.73
CA ILE A 248 17.33 14.10 -10.80
C ILE A 248 18.55 15.01 -10.74
N TYR A 249 19.47 14.78 -9.81
CA TYR A 249 20.69 15.57 -9.67
C TYR A 249 21.69 15.06 -10.71
N LYS A 250 22.31 15.97 -11.46
CA LYS A 250 23.20 15.63 -12.58
C LYS A 250 24.66 15.92 -12.28
N SER A 251 24.94 16.96 -11.50
CA SER A 251 26.32 17.28 -11.08
C SER A 251 26.79 16.29 -10.02
N ARG A 252 28.05 15.85 -10.15
CA ARG A 252 28.68 14.93 -9.19
C ARG A 252 28.81 15.60 -7.82
N GLU A 253 29.07 16.90 -7.80
CA GLU A 253 29.21 17.72 -6.60
C GLU A 253 27.88 17.81 -5.85
N GLU A 254 26.77 18.07 -6.55
CA GLU A 254 25.42 18.12 -5.96
C GLU A 254 25.01 16.76 -5.38
N ILE A 255 25.27 15.68 -6.14
CA ILE A 255 24.99 14.31 -5.72
C ILE A 255 25.80 13.97 -4.47
N ALA A 256 27.11 14.28 -4.45
CA ALA A 256 27.98 14.02 -3.32
C ALA A 256 27.52 14.77 -2.06
N LYS A 257 27.16 16.04 -2.20
CA LYS A 257 26.65 16.87 -1.10
C LYS A 257 25.30 16.34 -0.56
N ALA A 258 24.40 15.93 -1.45
CA ALA A 258 23.14 15.33 -1.03
C ALA A 258 23.34 13.99 -0.31
N TYR A 259 24.20 13.12 -0.83
CA TYR A 259 24.52 11.84 -0.17
C TYR A 259 25.22 12.02 1.17
N TYR A 260 26.01 13.08 1.36
CA TYR A 260 26.54 13.44 2.67
C TYR A 260 25.39 13.60 3.68
N TYR A 261 24.35 14.37 3.36
CA TYR A 261 23.22 14.55 4.27
C TYR A 261 22.38 13.28 4.47
N ILE A 262 22.12 12.51 3.41
CA ILE A 262 21.43 11.21 3.49
C ILE A 262 22.20 10.26 4.41
N SER A 263 23.51 10.15 4.25
CA SER A 263 24.38 9.31 5.09
C SER A 263 24.30 9.73 6.57
N ARG A 264 24.34 11.03 6.85
CA ARG A 264 24.16 11.54 8.23
C ARG A 264 22.77 11.20 8.79
N ALA A 265 21.71 11.32 7.99
CA ALA A 265 20.36 10.95 8.40
C ALA A 265 20.25 9.44 8.73
N ASP A 266 20.85 8.57 7.91
CA ASP A 266 20.85 7.12 8.13
C ASP A 266 21.58 6.73 9.43
N VAL A 267 22.69 7.41 9.77
CA VAL A 267 23.37 7.21 11.06
C VAL A 267 22.44 7.53 12.23
N PHE A 268 21.64 8.59 12.16
CA PHE A 268 20.67 8.92 13.20
C PHE A 268 19.51 7.93 13.23
N LEU A 269 19.00 7.46 12.08
CA LEU A 269 18.01 6.38 12.03
C LEU A 269 18.54 5.10 12.70
N GLY A 270 19.79 4.73 12.44
CA GLY A 270 20.43 3.59 13.10
C GLY A 270 20.61 3.79 14.61
N ARG A 271 20.71 5.03 15.11
CA ARG A 271 20.70 5.34 16.55
C ARG A 271 19.30 5.26 17.14
N ILE A 272 18.27 5.70 16.42
CA ILE A 272 16.85 5.56 16.83
C ILE A 272 16.52 4.09 17.05
N ILE A 273 16.83 3.22 16.07
CA ILE A 273 16.53 1.78 16.16
C ILE A 273 17.25 1.13 17.35
N ARG A 274 18.53 1.48 17.59
CA ARG A 274 19.32 0.88 18.67
C ARG A 274 18.93 1.38 20.07
N ARG A 275 18.59 2.67 20.20
CA ARG A 275 18.34 3.31 21.50
C ARG A 275 16.86 3.50 21.81
N GLN A 276 15.98 3.24 20.83
CA GLN A 276 14.54 3.54 20.90
C GLN A 276 14.24 5.01 21.25
N TYR A 277 15.18 5.92 20.97
CA TYR A 277 15.04 7.34 21.27
C TYR A 277 14.58 8.12 20.02
N TRP A 278 13.27 8.33 19.92
CA TRP A 278 12.63 9.01 18.79
C TRP A 278 12.92 10.51 18.71
N GLY A 279 13.47 11.11 19.77
CA GLY A 279 13.87 12.52 19.77
C GLY A 279 14.90 12.88 18.70
N PHE A 280 15.65 11.89 18.18
CA PHE A 280 16.59 12.09 17.06
C PHE A 280 15.91 12.37 15.72
N LEU A 281 14.59 12.17 15.57
CA LEU A 281 13.88 12.54 14.36
C LEU A 281 14.03 14.03 14.01
N ARG A 282 14.22 14.89 15.03
CA ARG A 282 14.52 16.31 14.84
C ARG A 282 15.77 16.58 14.00
N TYR A 283 16.69 15.61 13.92
CA TYR A 283 17.89 15.68 13.07
C TYR A 283 17.70 14.92 11.76
N VAL A 284 17.06 13.75 11.80
CA VAL A 284 16.83 12.91 10.61
C VAL A 284 16.06 13.68 9.55
N THR A 285 14.91 14.26 9.91
CA THR A 285 14.02 14.89 8.94
C THR A 285 14.69 16.06 8.21
N PRO A 286 15.30 17.05 8.90
CA PRO A 286 15.99 18.14 8.21
C PRO A 286 17.18 17.68 7.35
N LEU A 287 17.92 16.66 7.78
CA LEU A 287 19.06 16.14 7.01
C LEU A 287 18.60 15.47 5.70
N MET A 288 17.66 14.52 5.78
CA MET A 288 17.23 13.78 4.59
C MET A 288 16.36 14.60 3.64
N THR A 289 15.70 15.65 4.12
CA THR A 289 14.84 16.53 3.28
C THR A 289 15.54 17.84 2.93
N GLY A 290 15.61 18.77 3.87
CA GLY A 290 16.18 20.10 3.68
C GLY A 290 17.65 20.07 3.27
N GLY A 291 18.48 19.20 3.87
CA GLY A 291 19.89 19.03 3.50
C GLY A 291 20.06 18.59 2.05
N VAL A 292 19.27 17.62 1.61
CA VAL A 292 19.22 17.20 0.20
C VAL A 292 18.73 18.33 -0.69
N ASN A 293 17.70 19.05 -0.27
CA ASN A 293 17.10 20.15 -1.02
C ASN A 293 18.09 21.28 -1.33
N ILE A 294 18.92 21.68 -0.35
CA ILE A 294 19.95 22.74 -0.51
C ILE A 294 21.23 22.25 -1.18
N SER A 295 21.29 20.97 -1.56
CA SER A 295 22.46 20.40 -2.21
C SER A 295 22.51 20.68 -3.71
N LYS A 296 21.40 21.12 -4.31
CA LYS A 296 21.34 21.53 -5.72
C LYS A 296 21.60 23.02 -5.89
N ASN A 297 22.16 23.39 -7.03
CA ASN A 297 22.46 24.77 -7.41
C ASN A 297 21.52 25.30 -8.50
N GLN A 298 20.80 24.43 -9.22
CA GLN A 298 19.92 24.81 -10.34
C GLN A 298 18.53 24.20 -10.25
N ASN A 299 17.58 24.79 -10.98
CA ASN A 299 16.27 24.22 -11.20
C ASN A 299 16.39 22.93 -12.03
N VAL A 300 16.05 21.80 -11.42
CA VAL A 300 16.09 20.48 -12.06
C VAL A 300 14.81 20.21 -12.83
N ASN A 301 14.96 19.69 -14.05
CA ASN A 301 13.84 19.24 -14.85
C ASN A 301 13.20 18.00 -14.21
N PHE A 302 11.86 17.96 -14.23
CA PHE A 302 11.11 16.84 -13.69
C PHE A 302 11.47 15.54 -14.42
N THR A 303 11.83 14.51 -13.64
CA THR A 303 12.05 13.15 -14.11
C THR A 303 11.11 12.23 -13.33
N ARG A 304 10.56 11.20 -14.00
CA ARG A 304 9.64 10.26 -13.37
C ARG A 304 10.31 9.52 -12.21
N TYR A 305 9.68 9.56 -11.03
CA TYR A 305 10.16 8.84 -9.86
C TYR A 305 10.03 7.32 -10.01
N GLN A 306 10.97 6.59 -9.41
CA GLN A 306 10.99 5.15 -9.33
C GLN A 306 10.92 4.67 -7.88
N PHE A 307 10.24 3.53 -7.70
CA PHE A 307 10.18 2.82 -6.44
C PHE A 307 11.55 2.29 -5.99
N PRO A 308 11.93 2.36 -4.70
CA PRO A 308 13.25 1.94 -4.22
C PRO A 308 13.56 0.47 -4.53
N LEU A 309 14.62 0.25 -5.30
CA LEU A 309 15.09 -1.09 -5.63
C LEU A 309 15.65 -1.80 -4.39
N TYR A 310 16.02 -1.06 -3.36
CA TYR A 310 16.48 -1.62 -2.08
C TYR A 310 15.49 -2.63 -1.50
N PHE A 311 14.17 -2.35 -1.51
CA PHE A 311 13.16 -3.30 -1.03
C PHE A 311 13.09 -4.57 -1.89
N ALA A 312 13.27 -4.43 -3.21
CA ALA A 312 13.36 -5.57 -4.10
C ALA A 312 14.59 -6.42 -3.78
N LYS A 313 15.78 -5.79 -3.62
CA LYS A 313 17.03 -6.47 -3.24
C LYS A 313 16.91 -7.19 -1.90
N LEU A 314 16.30 -6.58 -0.89
CA LEU A 314 16.04 -7.24 0.40
C LEU A 314 15.13 -8.46 0.26
N GLY A 315 14.13 -8.40 -0.62
CA GLY A 315 13.24 -9.52 -0.93
C GLY A 315 13.99 -10.66 -1.64
N HIS A 316 14.74 -10.35 -2.69
CA HIS A 316 15.51 -11.34 -3.46
C HIS A 316 16.56 -12.06 -2.59
N THR A 317 17.28 -11.31 -1.76
CA THR A 317 18.31 -11.88 -0.87
C THR A 317 17.75 -12.51 0.40
N LYS A 318 16.42 -12.50 0.64
CA LYS A 318 15.84 -13.00 1.90
C LYS A 318 16.13 -14.48 2.13
N LYS A 319 15.95 -15.32 1.10
CA LYS A 319 16.20 -16.76 1.18
C LYS A 319 17.68 -17.04 1.44
N GLU A 320 18.55 -16.42 0.66
CA GLU A 320 20.00 -16.52 0.81
C GLU A 320 20.47 -16.09 2.21
N ARG A 321 19.99 -14.94 2.71
CA ARG A 321 20.33 -14.45 4.05
C ARG A 321 19.83 -15.37 5.16
N ALA A 322 18.64 -15.95 5.01
CA ALA A 322 18.11 -16.94 5.96
C ALA A 322 19.00 -18.19 5.99
N MET A 323 19.43 -18.68 4.82
CA MET A 323 20.31 -19.84 4.72
C MET A 323 21.68 -19.57 5.33
N LYS A 324 22.32 -18.45 4.97
CA LYS A 324 23.58 -18.01 5.59
C LYS A 324 23.46 -17.85 7.11
N LYS A 325 22.32 -17.38 7.61
CA LYS A 325 22.08 -17.26 9.06
C LYS A 325 21.95 -18.64 9.73
N SER A 326 21.24 -19.57 9.11
CA SER A 326 21.09 -20.95 9.62
C SER A 326 22.44 -21.65 9.73
N ILE A 327 23.22 -21.62 8.64
CA ILE A 327 24.59 -22.17 8.60
C ILE A 327 25.46 -21.48 9.67
N ALA A 328 25.41 -20.14 9.73
CA ALA A 328 26.18 -19.39 10.70
C ALA A 328 25.84 -19.74 12.16
N GLN A 329 24.60 -20.07 12.49
CA GLN A 329 24.23 -20.48 13.85
C GLN A 329 24.85 -21.82 14.25
N LYS A 330 25.08 -22.71 13.28
CA LYS A 330 25.68 -24.04 13.51
C LYS A 330 27.21 -23.99 13.55
N LEU A 331 27.81 -23.17 12.68
CA LEU A 331 29.27 -23.04 12.57
C LEU A 331 29.88 -22.10 13.63
N SER A 332 29.13 -21.10 14.08
CA SER A 332 29.65 -20.06 14.98
C SER A 332 30.17 -20.61 16.33
N PRO A 333 29.50 -21.57 17.01
CA PRO A 333 29.99 -22.16 18.26
C PRO A 333 31.32 -22.91 18.09
N GLU A 334 31.43 -23.73 17.04
CA GLU A 334 32.59 -24.60 16.80
C GLU A 334 33.80 -23.81 16.29
N LEU A 335 33.57 -22.82 15.42
CA LEU A 335 34.65 -22.05 14.79
C LEU A 335 35.01 -20.77 15.56
N HIS A 336 34.36 -20.52 16.70
CA HIS A 336 34.53 -19.34 17.54
C HIS A 336 34.51 -18.01 16.76
N ALA A 337 33.71 -17.95 15.70
CA ALA A 337 33.62 -16.81 14.79
C ALA A 337 32.20 -16.26 14.76
N SER A 338 32.07 -14.93 14.65
CA SER A 338 30.74 -14.30 14.56
C SER A 338 29.98 -14.77 13.32
N GLY A 339 28.65 -14.84 13.39
CA GLY A 339 27.85 -15.25 12.24
C GLY A 339 28.03 -14.38 10.99
N LYS A 340 28.44 -13.11 11.17
CA LYS A 340 28.84 -12.23 10.05
C LYS A 340 30.11 -12.72 9.37
N VAL A 341 31.13 -13.08 10.15
CA VAL A 341 32.39 -13.64 9.63
C VAL A 341 32.12 -14.97 8.94
N ILE A 342 31.30 -15.84 9.53
CA ILE A 342 30.91 -17.10 8.89
C ILE A 342 30.25 -16.85 7.53
N ALA A 343 29.24 -15.97 7.49
CA ALA A 343 28.49 -15.70 6.28
C ALA A 343 29.30 -15.02 5.16
N GLN A 344 30.30 -14.20 5.51
CA GLN A 344 31.09 -13.42 4.56
C GLN A 344 32.40 -14.09 4.14
N GLN A 345 32.98 -14.93 4.99
CA GLN A 345 34.33 -15.48 4.78
C GLN A 345 34.32 -17.01 4.73
N TYR A 346 33.72 -17.67 5.72
CA TYR A 346 33.77 -19.13 5.82
C TYR A 346 32.88 -19.81 4.79
N ILE A 347 31.65 -19.34 4.56
CA ILE A 347 30.78 -19.95 3.54
C ILE A 347 31.43 -19.93 2.14
N PRO A 348 31.97 -18.79 1.63
CA PRO A 348 32.72 -18.79 0.37
C PRO A 348 33.96 -19.69 0.37
N LEU A 349 34.65 -19.81 1.50
CA LEU A 349 35.80 -20.70 1.64
C LEU A 349 35.38 -22.17 1.56
N LEU A 350 34.37 -22.58 2.34
CA LEU A 350 33.81 -23.93 2.33
C LEU A 350 33.28 -24.30 0.95
N GLN A 351 32.58 -23.38 0.28
CA GLN A 351 32.16 -23.54 -1.12
C GLN A 351 33.35 -23.88 -2.03
N THR A 352 34.46 -23.15 -1.87
CA THR A 352 35.68 -23.39 -2.65
C THR A 352 36.33 -24.72 -2.33
N MET A 353 36.32 -25.15 -1.06
CA MET A 353 36.88 -26.43 -0.62
C MET A 353 36.06 -27.61 -1.14
N LEU A 354 34.72 -27.55 -1.05
CA LEU A 354 33.82 -28.56 -1.60
C LEU A 354 33.99 -28.68 -3.13
N ARG A 355 34.02 -27.55 -3.85
CA ARG A 355 34.23 -27.55 -5.31
C ARG A 355 35.57 -28.14 -5.75
N LYS A 356 36.59 -28.06 -4.90
CA LYS A 356 37.93 -28.63 -5.16
C LYS A 356 38.09 -30.05 -4.60
N ASN A 357 37.03 -30.68 -4.11
CA ASN A 357 37.05 -31.99 -3.44
C ASN A 357 38.08 -32.06 -2.30
N LYS A 358 38.34 -30.93 -1.63
CA LYS A 358 39.23 -30.86 -0.46
C LYS A 358 38.50 -31.14 0.87
N LEU A 359 37.19 -31.26 0.81
CA LEU A 359 36.32 -31.51 1.95
C LEU A 359 35.15 -32.34 1.45
N ALA A 360 34.77 -33.39 2.18
CA ALA A 360 33.62 -34.21 1.83
C ALA A 360 32.32 -33.61 2.39
N ASP A 361 31.23 -33.76 1.64
CA ASP A 361 29.91 -33.26 2.05
C ASP A 361 29.44 -33.90 3.36
N GLU A 362 29.65 -35.21 3.47
CA GLU A 362 29.24 -36.03 4.62
C GLU A 362 30.01 -35.65 5.88
N GLU A 363 31.30 -35.32 5.72
CA GLU A 363 32.17 -34.87 6.81
C GLU A 363 31.68 -33.52 7.34
N LEU A 364 31.48 -32.55 6.44
CA LEU A 364 30.97 -31.22 6.81
C LEU A 364 29.56 -31.28 7.41
N ALA A 365 28.68 -32.13 6.88
CA ALA A 365 27.33 -32.30 7.39
C ALA A 365 27.33 -32.91 8.80
N LYS A 366 28.16 -33.92 9.04
CA LYS A 366 28.23 -34.63 10.32
C LYS A 366 28.90 -33.80 11.40
N GLU A 367 29.99 -33.11 11.08
CA GLU A 367 30.77 -32.32 12.03
C GLU A 367 29.99 -31.11 12.54
N TYR A 368 29.31 -30.37 11.64
CA TYR A 368 28.60 -29.13 11.99
C TYR A 368 27.07 -29.29 12.03
N GLY A 369 26.54 -30.50 11.90
CA GLY A 369 25.10 -30.77 11.91
C GLY A 369 24.33 -30.05 10.79
N LEU A 370 24.95 -29.88 9.62
CA LEU A 370 24.30 -29.23 8.47
C LEU A 370 23.30 -30.17 7.80
N ASN A 371 22.16 -29.64 7.37
CA ASN A 371 21.18 -30.41 6.60
C ASN A 371 21.52 -30.39 5.09
N SER A 372 20.82 -31.23 4.32
CA SER A 372 21.07 -31.36 2.88
C SER A 372 20.89 -30.04 2.12
N GLU A 373 19.89 -29.21 2.47
CA GLU A 373 19.66 -27.91 1.82
C GLU A 373 20.79 -26.90 2.09
N GLU A 374 21.36 -26.92 3.30
CA GLU A 374 22.48 -26.07 3.70
C GLU A 374 23.76 -26.47 2.97
N ILE A 375 24.03 -27.77 2.85
CA ILE A 375 25.16 -28.29 2.08
C ILE A 375 25.03 -27.93 0.60
N GLU A 376 23.84 -28.12 0.01
CA GLU A 376 23.57 -27.74 -1.38
C GLU A 376 23.78 -26.24 -1.59
N PHE A 377 23.34 -25.41 -0.64
CA PHE A 377 23.57 -23.97 -0.68
C PHE A 377 25.06 -23.59 -0.63
N ILE A 378 25.88 -24.29 0.16
CA ILE A 378 27.33 -24.02 0.25
C ILE A 378 28.02 -24.42 -1.05
N LYS A 379 27.63 -25.53 -1.70
CA LYS A 379 28.18 -25.91 -3.01
C LYS A 379 27.92 -24.83 -4.08
N GLY A 380 26.72 -24.26 -4.00
CA GLY A 380 26.25 -23.04 -4.67
C GLY A 380 25.99 -23.16 -6.15
#